data_AF-A0A973IWY1-F1
#
_entry.id   AF-A0A973IWY1-F1
#
_cell.length_a   1.000
_cell.length_b   1.000
_cell.length_c   1.000
_cell.angle_alpha   90.00
_cell.angle_beta   90.00
_cell.angle_gamma   90.00
#
_symmetry.space_group_name_H-M   'P 1'
#
loop_
_entity.id
_entity.type
_entity.pdbx_description
1 polymer ?
#
loop_
_entity_poly.entity_id
_entity_poly.type
_entity_poly.pdbx_seq_one_letter_code
_entity_poly.pdbx_strand_id
1 'polypeptide(L)'
;MPKGVYLRNKKRPPISEEHKERIREYNRTRIISRETRALMSSKKKGIKLSDEHKRKIGAASSLRGHTEETKRKLSELRMGDKNPAWRGGIKIDTPAGIIRSSREYDRWRKACLLRDDYTCKISGIRGGDMEVHHINNFADFPEYRLDINNGITLRKEIHNLFHKKYGNHNNTREQLDEFIKDYADTNKINISGGAEQNTGGEITETCRCTEVGARVKS
;
A
#
# COMPACT_ATOMS: atom_id res chain seq x y z
N MET A 1 35.17 -58.02 26.10
CA MET A 1 35.53 -56.58 26.12
C MET A 1 34.71 -55.88 27.19
N PRO A 2 35.33 -55.11 28.10
CA PRO A 2 34.60 -54.43 29.15
C PRO A 2 33.69 -53.35 28.54
N LYS A 3 32.42 -53.32 28.96
CA LYS A 3 31.45 -52.30 28.53
C LYS A 3 31.76 -51.00 29.30
N GLY A 4 32.55 -50.12 28.70
CA GLY A 4 32.87 -48.82 29.27
C GLY A 4 31.62 -47.95 29.47
N VAL A 5 31.60 -47.16 30.55
CA VAL A 5 30.55 -46.17 30.83
C VAL A 5 30.72 -45.01 29.85
N TYR A 6 29.91 -44.98 28.79
CA TYR A 6 29.92 -43.86 27.85
C TYR A 6 29.34 -42.60 28.51
N LEU A 7 30.18 -41.61 28.79
CA LEU A 7 29.77 -40.28 29.23
C LEU A 7 28.94 -39.61 28.12
N ARG A 8 27.62 -39.66 28.28
CA ARG A 8 26.61 -39.31 27.26
C ARG A 8 26.57 -37.82 26.87
N ASN A 9 27.33 -36.97 27.58
CA ASN A 9 27.25 -35.51 27.50
C ASN A 9 28.53 -34.81 26.96
N LYS A 10 29.52 -35.55 26.45
CA LYS A 10 30.69 -34.91 25.81
C LYS A 10 30.30 -34.42 24.41
N LYS A 11 30.40 -33.10 24.17
CA LYS A 11 30.23 -32.52 22.82
C LYS A 11 31.26 -33.15 21.89
N ARG A 12 30.82 -33.67 20.75
CA ARG A 12 31.72 -34.19 19.72
C ARG A 12 32.59 -33.05 19.18
N PRO A 13 33.87 -33.31 18.86
CA PRO A 13 34.73 -32.29 18.25
C PRO A 13 34.15 -31.84 16.89
N PRO A 14 34.39 -30.58 16.48
CA PRO A 14 34.02 -30.11 15.16
C PRO A 14 34.65 -30.99 14.06
N ILE A 15 33.87 -31.29 13.03
CA ILE A 15 34.33 -32.04 11.84
C ILE A 15 35.36 -31.18 11.08
N SER A 16 36.43 -31.81 10.59
CA SER A 16 37.47 -31.14 9.76
C SER A 16 36.88 -30.60 8.45
N GLU A 17 37.46 -29.54 7.89
CA GLU A 17 37.02 -28.98 6.60
C GLU A 17 37.13 -30.00 5.46
N GLU A 18 38.22 -30.77 5.41
CA GLU A 18 38.40 -31.85 4.43
C GLU A 18 37.25 -32.88 4.47
N HIS A 19 36.83 -33.27 5.68
CA HIS A 19 35.71 -34.20 5.82
C HIS A 19 34.37 -33.55 5.39
N LYS A 20 34.17 -32.26 5.64
CA LYS A 20 32.99 -31.53 5.14
C LYS A 20 32.99 -31.46 3.62
N GLU A 21 34.13 -31.25 2.99
CA GLU A 21 34.28 -31.21 1.53
C GLU A 21 33.97 -32.56 0.90
N ARG A 22 34.49 -33.67 1.45
CA ARG A 22 34.14 -35.03 1.01
C ARG A 22 32.63 -35.29 1.06
N ILE A 23 31.96 -34.85 2.13
CA ILE A 23 30.50 -34.95 2.24
C ILE A 23 29.80 -34.08 1.18
N ARG A 24 30.28 -32.86 0.94
CA ARG A 24 29.71 -31.95 -0.08
C ARG A 24 29.84 -32.55 -1.47
N GLU A 25 30.99 -33.09 -1.82
CA GLU A 25 31.26 -33.71 -3.11
C GLU A 25 30.35 -34.92 -3.36
N TYR A 26 30.29 -35.86 -2.40
CA TYR A 26 29.37 -36.99 -2.46
C TYR A 26 27.91 -36.54 -2.64
N ASN A 27 27.48 -35.49 -1.92
CA ASN A 27 26.11 -34.99 -2.02
C ASN A 27 25.81 -34.27 -3.35
N ARG A 28 26.81 -33.70 -4.03
CA ARG A 28 26.62 -33.07 -5.35
C ARG A 28 26.28 -34.11 -6.42
N THR A 29 26.88 -35.29 -6.34
CA THR A 29 26.72 -36.36 -7.35
C THR A 29 25.69 -37.39 -6.97
N ARG A 30 25.27 -37.44 -5.70
CA ARG A 30 24.26 -38.40 -5.22
C ARG A 30 22.88 -38.12 -5.82
N ILE A 31 22.43 -39.03 -6.69
CA ILE A 31 21.06 -39.06 -7.19
C ILE A 31 20.23 -39.98 -6.28
N ILE A 32 19.22 -39.41 -5.63
CA ILE A 32 18.25 -40.17 -4.83
C ILE A 32 17.18 -40.76 -5.75
N SER A 33 16.90 -42.06 -5.63
CA SER A 33 15.86 -42.73 -6.43
C SER A 33 14.48 -42.09 -6.21
N ARG A 34 13.61 -42.16 -7.23
CA ARG A 34 12.24 -41.62 -7.15
C ARG A 34 11.48 -42.22 -5.97
N GLU A 35 11.61 -43.52 -5.74
CA GLU A 35 10.98 -44.26 -4.64
C GLU A 35 11.46 -43.76 -3.27
N THR A 36 12.77 -43.61 -3.08
CA THR A 36 13.33 -43.12 -1.81
C THR A 36 12.89 -41.67 -1.55
N ARG A 37 12.84 -40.83 -2.59
CA ARG A 37 12.33 -39.46 -2.46
C ARG A 37 10.85 -39.43 -2.07
N ALA A 38 10.03 -40.29 -2.67
CA ALA A 38 8.62 -40.42 -2.34
C ALA A 38 8.43 -40.85 -0.87
N LEU A 39 9.17 -41.85 -0.41
CA LEU A 39 9.13 -42.32 0.98
C LEU A 39 9.48 -41.20 1.97
N MET A 40 10.56 -40.46 1.70
CA MET A 40 10.97 -39.33 2.54
C MET A 40 9.93 -38.20 2.55
N SER A 41 9.26 -37.94 1.43
CA SER A 41 8.17 -36.97 1.32
C SER A 41 6.95 -37.41 2.14
N SER A 42 6.49 -38.65 1.97
CA SER A 42 5.36 -39.22 2.71
C SER A 42 5.56 -39.17 4.22
N LYS A 43 6.78 -39.48 4.70
CA LYS A 43 7.12 -39.42 6.13
C LYS A 43 7.10 -38.00 6.71
N LYS A 44 7.34 -36.97 5.90
CA LYS A 44 7.35 -35.55 6.34
C LYS A 44 6.01 -34.85 6.13
N LYS A 45 5.10 -35.46 5.38
CA LYS A 45 3.79 -34.88 5.06
C LYS A 45 3.00 -34.66 6.35
N GLY A 46 2.48 -33.45 6.54
CA GLY A 46 1.64 -33.09 7.70
C GLY A 46 2.39 -32.70 8.97
N ILE A 47 3.72 -32.90 9.04
CA ILE A 47 4.52 -32.46 10.19
C ILE A 47 4.65 -30.93 10.16
N LYS A 48 4.04 -30.26 11.13
CA LYS A 48 4.14 -28.80 11.30
C LYS A 48 5.39 -28.46 12.11
N LEU A 49 6.17 -27.51 11.62
CA LEU A 49 7.29 -26.94 12.37
C LEU A 49 6.76 -26.14 13.57
N SER A 50 7.52 -26.15 14.67
CA SER A 50 7.22 -25.30 15.83
C SER A 50 7.36 -23.82 15.47
N ASP A 51 6.62 -22.97 16.18
CA ASP A 51 6.64 -21.53 15.90
C ASP A 51 8.02 -20.91 16.20
N GLU A 52 8.73 -21.42 17.22
CA GLU A 52 10.12 -21.04 17.48
C GLU A 52 11.03 -21.37 16.29
N HIS A 53 10.87 -22.55 15.68
CA HIS A 53 11.65 -22.94 14.51
C HIS A 53 11.33 -22.04 13.31
N LYS A 54 10.04 -21.75 13.05
CA LYS A 54 9.64 -20.81 11.98
C LYS A 54 10.25 -19.44 12.17
N ARG A 55 10.27 -18.93 13.42
CA ARG A 55 10.90 -17.65 13.77
C ARG A 55 12.39 -17.64 13.46
N LYS A 56 13.13 -18.71 13.78
CA LYS A 56 14.57 -18.82 13.47
C LYS A 56 14.84 -18.84 11.97
N ILE A 57 14.03 -19.57 11.19
CA ILE A 57 14.14 -19.57 9.72
C ILE A 57 13.86 -18.17 9.17
N GLY A 58 12.79 -17.53 9.64
CA GLY A 58 12.42 -16.18 9.24
C GLY A 58 13.55 -15.18 9.50
N ALA A 59 14.07 -15.15 10.73
CA ALA A 59 15.17 -14.27 11.11
C ALA A 59 16.42 -14.47 10.24
N ALA A 60 16.81 -15.73 9.98
CA ALA A 60 17.97 -16.03 9.14
C ALA A 60 17.74 -15.65 7.66
N SER A 61 16.51 -15.77 7.16
CA SER A 61 16.17 -15.36 5.79
C SER A 61 16.10 -13.85 5.63
N SER A 62 15.59 -13.12 6.63
CA SER A 62 15.51 -11.65 6.61
C SER A 62 16.88 -10.99 6.52
N LEU A 63 17.93 -11.66 7.01
CA LEU A 63 19.32 -11.19 6.91
C LEU A 63 19.94 -11.41 5.51
N ARG A 64 19.28 -12.16 4.63
CA ARG A 64 19.78 -12.47 3.29
C ARG A 64 18.99 -11.67 2.25
N GLY A 65 19.58 -10.59 1.77
CA GLY A 65 19.12 -9.91 0.57
C GLY A 65 19.41 -10.73 -0.69
N HIS A 66 18.61 -10.56 -1.74
CA HIS A 66 18.95 -11.08 -3.06
C HIS A 66 20.24 -10.42 -3.57
N THR A 67 21.07 -11.18 -4.29
CA THR A 67 22.22 -10.63 -5.02
C THR A 67 21.76 -9.66 -6.10
N GLU A 68 22.59 -8.69 -6.47
CA GLU A 68 22.26 -7.74 -7.55
C GLU A 68 21.92 -8.45 -8.86
N GLU A 69 22.63 -9.53 -9.19
CA GLU A 69 22.33 -10.37 -10.36
C GLU A 69 20.91 -10.98 -10.29
N THR A 70 20.51 -11.46 -9.11
CA THR A 70 19.16 -12.04 -8.90
C THR A 70 18.10 -10.95 -8.98
N LYS A 71 18.35 -9.77 -8.40
CA LYS A 71 17.45 -8.60 -8.51
C LYS A 71 17.26 -8.19 -9.97
N ARG A 72 18.34 -8.15 -10.76
CA ARG A 72 18.29 -7.83 -12.19
C ARG A 72 17.42 -8.82 -12.96
N LYS A 73 17.67 -10.13 -12.80
CA LYS A 73 16.86 -11.19 -13.43
C LYS A 73 15.38 -11.11 -13.07
N LEU A 74 15.08 -10.85 -11.79
CA LEU A 74 13.70 -10.62 -11.33
C LEU A 74 13.06 -9.39 -11.96
N SER A 75 13.82 -8.30 -12.11
CA SER A 75 13.36 -7.08 -12.78
C SER A 75 13.04 -7.33 -14.25
N GLU A 76 13.94 -8.00 -14.98
CA GLU A 76 13.78 -8.33 -16.40
C GLU A 76 12.51 -9.15 -16.68
N LEU A 77 12.13 -10.07 -15.78
CA LEU A 77 10.91 -10.87 -15.91
C LEU A 77 9.62 -10.06 -15.66
N ARG A 78 9.73 -8.90 -15.02
CA ARG A 78 8.59 -8.05 -14.65
C ARG A 78 8.45 -6.80 -15.53
N MET A 79 9.29 -6.68 -16.56
CA MET A 79 9.27 -5.57 -17.50
C MET A 79 8.55 -5.95 -18.79
N GLY A 80 7.90 -4.94 -19.39
CA GLY A 80 7.30 -5.07 -20.71
C GLY A 80 6.25 -6.17 -20.80
N ASP A 81 6.19 -6.79 -21.97
CA ASP A 81 5.30 -7.88 -22.37
C ASP A 81 5.32 -9.11 -21.46
N LYS A 82 6.41 -9.33 -20.72
CA LYS A 82 6.50 -10.43 -19.75
C LYS A 82 5.66 -10.20 -18.50
N ASN A 83 5.27 -8.95 -18.22
CA ASN A 83 4.40 -8.62 -17.10
C ASN A 83 2.92 -8.77 -17.53
N PRO A 84 2.12 -9.65 -16.90
CA PRO A 84 0.70 -9.81 -17.25
C PRO A 84 -0.13 -8.53 -17.15
N ALA A 85 0.33 -7.54 -16.37
CA ALA A 85 -0.31 -6.24 -16.24
C ALA A 85 0.13 -5.22 -17.31
N TRP A 86 1.03 -5.58 -18.23
CA TRP A 86 1.53 -4.67 -19.25
C TRP A 86 0.48 -4.41 -20.34
N ARG A 87 0.12 -3.14 -20.48
CA ARG A 87 -0.93 -2.69 -21.42
C ARG A 87 -0.34 -2.28 -22.77
N GLY A 88 0.46 -3.15 -23.38
CA GLY A 88 0.95 -2.97 -24.76
C GLY A 88 1.85 -1.76 -25.00
N GLY A 89 2.46 -1.19 -23.95
CA GLY A 89 3.38 -0.07 -24.09
C GLY A 89 2.75 1.22 -24.63
N ILE A 90 1.46 1.48 -24.34
CA ILE A 90 0.77 2.73 -24.69
C ILE A 90 1.66 3.91 -24.28
N LYS A 91 2.30 4.53 -25.28
CA LYS A 91 3.03 5.76 -25.09
C LYS A 91 2.01 6.86 -25.02
N ILE A 92 1.88 7.46 -23.86
CA ILE A 92 1.13 8.68 -23.71
C ILE A 92 2.02 9.78 -24.28
N ASP A 93 1.79 10.15 -25.53
CA ASP A 93 2.59 11.09 -26.31
C ASP A 93 1.98 12.49 -26.35
N THR A 94 0.69 12.62 -26.03
CA THR A 94 0.06 13.94 -25.90
C THR A 94 0.62 14.71 -24.69
N PRO A 95 0.90 16.02 -24.81
CA PRO A 95 1.39 16.83 -23.69
C PRO A 95 0.51 16.74 -22.45
N ALA A 96 -0.82 16.75 -22.64
CA ALA A 96 -1.79 16.62 -21.56
C ALA A 96 -1.71 15.27 -20.84
N GLY A 97 -1.53 14.17 -21.59
CA GLY A 97 -1.39 12.86 -21.02
C GLY A 97 -0.05 12.67 -20.29
N ILE A 98 1.06 13.17 -20.86
CA ILE A 98 2.39 13.15 -20.22
C ILE A 98 2.32 13.81 -18.85
N ILE A 99 1.68 14.99 -18.77
CA ILE A 99 1.49 15.70 -17.50
C ILE A 99 0.64 14.85 -16.54
N ARG A 100 -0.50 14.29 -16.96
CA ARG A 100 -1.34 13.47 -16.06
C ARG A 100 -0.64 12.22 -15.53
N SER A 101 0.31 11.68 -16.27
CA SER A 101 1.15 10.54 -15.84
C SER A 101 2.45 10.96 -15.14
N SER A 102 2.71 12.26 -15.02
CA SER A 102 3.92 12.78 -14.39
C SER A 102 3.88 12.67 -12.87
N ARG A 103 5.07 12.67 -12.25
CA ARG A 103 5.19 12.72 -10.79
C ARG A 103 4.74 14.07 -10.25
N GLU A 104 4.89 15.12 -11.05
CA GLU A 104 4.47 16.49 -10.76
C GLU A 104 2.96 16.55 -10.56
N TYR A 105 2.18 15.85 -11.40
CA TYR A 105 0.73 15.73 -11.23
C TYR A 105 0.35 14.99 -9.95
N ASP A 106 1.03 13.88 -9.62
CA ASP A 106 0.79 13.18 -8.34
C ASP A 106 1.14 14.06 -7.14
N ARG A 107 2.23 14.84 -7.20
CA ARG A 107 2.60 15.82 -6.17
C ARG A 107 1.54 16.92 -6.05
N TRP A 108 1.08 17.47 -7.16
CA TRP A 108 0.02 18.49 -7.19
C TRP A 108 -1.26 17.96 -6.55
N ARG A 109 -1.73 16.78 -6.97
CA ARG A 109 -2.92 16.13 -6.40
C ARG A 109 -2.76 15.97 -4.88
N LYS A 110 -1.61 15.46 -4.42
CA LYS A 110 -1.33 15.30 -2.98
C LYS A 110 -1.28 16.63 -2.25
N ALA A 111 -0.69 17.67 -2.84
CA ALA A 111 -0.62 19.00 -2.25
C ALA A 111 -2.01 19.61 -2.06
N CYS A 112 -2.91 19.48 -3.03
CA CYS A 112 -4.31 19.92 -2.90
C CYS A 112 -5.03 19.19 -1.75
N LEU A 113 -4.91 17.86 -1.70
CA LEU A 113 -5.50 17.05 -0.63
C LEU A 113 -4.94 17.41 0.76
N LEU A 114 -3.63 17.63 0.86
CA LEU A 114 -2.97 18.03 2.11
C LEU A 114 -3.36 19.44 2.55
N ARG A 115 -3.40 20.41 1.63
CA ARG A 115 -3.88 21.78 1.89
C ARG A 115 -5.30 21.77 2.48
N ASP A 116 -6.14 20.89 1.93
CA ASP A 116 -7.54 20.77 2.32
C ASP A 116 -7.75 19.82 3.49
N ASP A 117 -6.67 19.32 4.10
CA ASP A 117 -6.67 18.39 5.22
C ASP A 117 -7.59 17.17 4.97
N TYR A 118 -7.53 16.67 3.73
CA TYR A 118 -8.37 15.60 3.19
C TYR A 118 -9.87 15.83 3.45
N THR A 119 -10.32 17.08 3.36
CA THR A 119 -11.71 17.48 3.61
C THR A 119 -12.37 17.96 2.32
N CYS A 120 -13.54 17.42 2.02
CA CYS A 120 -14.31 17.84 0.85
C CYS A 120 -14.81 19.27 1.05
N LYS A 121 -14.49 20.17 0.11
CA LYS A 121 -14.85 21.59 0.22
C LYS A 121 -16.33 21.90 0.10
N ILE A 122 -17.11 20.98 -0.47
CA ILE A 122 -18.55 21.14 -0.65
C ILE A 122 -19.32 20.59 0.56
N SER A 123 -18.98 19.38 1.01
CA SER A 123 -19.73 18.71 2.08
C SER A 123 -19.13 18.86 3.47
N GLY A 124 -17.88 19.35 3.58
CA GLY A 124 -17.18 19.50 4.86
C GLY A 124 -16.71 18.18 5.50
N ILE A 125 -16.98 17.03 4.88
CA ILE A 125 -16.61 15.73 5.44
C ILE A 125 -15.14 15.42 5.14
N ARG A 126 -14.42 14.99 6.19
CA ARG A 126 -13.02 14.56 6.14
C ARG A 126 -12.90 13.07 5.83
N GLY A 127 -11.97 12.72 4.95
CA GLY A 127 -11.59 11.34 4.64
C GLY A 127 -12.51 10.63 3.62
N GLY A 128 -12.18 9.38 3.34
CA GLY A 128 -12.83 8.56 2.32
C GLY A 128 -12.23 8.73 0.92
N ASP A 129 -13.02 8.39 -0.10
CA ASP A 129 -12.59 8.46 -1.50
C ASP A 129 -12.61 9.92 -2.01
N MET A 130 -11.42 10.52 -2.06
CA MET A 130 -11.21 11.91 -2.44
C MET A 130 -10.55 12.05 -3.82
N GLU A 131 -11.07 12.99 -4.60
CA GLU A 131 -10.57 13.39 -5.91
C GLU A 131 -10.35 14.90 -5.94
N VAL A 132 -9.39 15.35 -6.74
CA VAL A 132 -9.10 16.77 -6.93
C VAL A 132 -9.64 17.16 -8.29
N HIS A 133 -10.64 18.02 -8.28
CA HIS A 133 -11.22 18.58 -9.50
C HIS A 133 -10.45 19.84 -9.91
N HIS A 134 -10.27 20.04 -11.22
CA HIS A 134 -9.70 21.27 -11.76
C HIS A 134 -10.78 22.34 -11.88
N ILE A 135 -10.61 23.49 -11.22
CA ILE A 135 -11.58 24.60 -11.25
C ILE A 135 -11.68 25.19 -12.67
N ASN A 136 -10.53 25.52 -13.27
CA ASN A 136 -10.39 25.81 -14.69
C ASN A 136 -9.96 24.54 -15.40
N ASN A 137 -10.67 24.18 -16.47
CA ASN A 137 -10.48 22.88 -17.10
C ASN A 137 -9.03 22.65 -17.58
N PHE A 138 -8.62 21.38 -17.54
CA PHE A 138 -7.25 20.98 -17.85
C PHE A 138 -6.85 21.18 -19.32
N ALA A 139 -7.82 21.16 -20.25
CA ALA A 139 -7.55 21.21 -21.68
C ALA A 139 -7.16 22.63 -22.12
N ASP A 140 -7.98 23.61 -21.74
CA ASP A 140 -7.93 24.99 -22.24
C ASP A 140 -6.96 25.88 -21.47
N PHE A 141 -6.56 25.48 -20.25
CA PHE A 141 -5.72 26.28 -19.36
C PHE A 141 -4.41 25.56 -18.96
N PRO A 142 -3.45 25.38 -19.90
CA PRO A 142 -2.20 24.65 -19.65
C PRO A 142 -1.38 25.17 -18.46
N GLU A 143 -1.35 26.48 -18.28
CA GLU A 143 -0.59 27.19 -17.24
C GLU A 143 -1.13 26.94 -15.83
N TYR A 144 -2.43 26.61 -15.70
CA TYR A 144 -3.08 26.36 -14.42
C TYR A 144 -3.19 24.86 -14.08
N ARG A 145 -2.72 23.95 -14.94
CA ARG A 145 -2.88 22.48 -14.75
C ARG A 145 -2.37 21.95 -13.42
N LEU A 146 -1.28 22.53 -12.93
CA LEU A 146 -0.58 22.13 -11.71
C LEU A 146 -0.52 23.27 -10.68
N ASP A 147 -1.33 24.31 -10.84
CA ASP A 147 -1.53 25.31 -9.80
C ASP A 147 -2.40 24.70 -8.69
N ILE A 148 -1.91 24.73 -7.46
CA ILE A 148 -2.63 24.23 -6.29
C ILE A 148 -3.97 24.99 -6.12
N ASN A 149 -4.00 26.28 -6.45
CA ASN A 149 -5.22 27.10 -6.36
C ASN A 149 -6.25 26.76 -7.43
N ASN A 150 -5.84 26.07 -8.50
CA ASN A 150 -6.74 25.55 -9.52
C ASN A 150 -7.31 24.16 -9.16
N GLY A 151 -6.94 23.58 -8.01
CA GLY A 151 -7.46 22.32 -7.51
C GLY A 151 -8.47 22.51 -6.38
N ILE A 152 -9.61 21.83 -6.45
CA ILE A 152 -10.60 21.73 -5.35
C ILE A 152 -10.77 20.27 -4.92
N THR A 153 -10.64 20.01 -3.62
CA THR A 153 -10.81 18.66 -3.06
C THR A 153 -12.29 18.32 -2.90
N LEU A 154 -12.74 17.27 -3.59
CA LEU A 154 -14.11 16.78 -3.57
C LEU A 154 -14.13 15.28 -3.24
N ARG A 155 -15.21 14.82 -2.58
CA ARG A 155 -15.48 13.38 -2.54
C ARG A 155 -15.86 12.88 -3.91
N LYS A 156 -15.47 11.64 -4.22
CA LYS A 156 -15.73 10.99 -5.51
C LYS A 156 -17.20 11.04 -5.92
N GLU A 157 -18.11 10.85 -4.98
CA GLU A 157 -19.56 10.94 -5.23
C GLU A 157 -19.99 12.32 -5.71
N ILE A 158 -19.54 13.37 -5.01
CA ILE A 158 -19.87 14.77 -5.35
C ILE A 158 -19.19 15.18 -6.66
N HIS A 159 -17.95 14.73 -6.87
CA HIS A 159 -17.22 14.94 -8.12
C HIS A 159 -17.96 14.31 -9.31
N ASN A 160 -18.47 13.08 -9.15
CA ASN A 160 -19.26 12.42 -10.18
C ASN A 160 -20.61 13.11 -10.41
N LEU A 161 -21.26 13.64 -9.36
CA LEU A 161 -22.50 14.42 -9.50
C LEU A 161 -22.28 15.69 -10.33
N PHE A 162 -21.17 16.40 -10.09
CA PHE A 162 -20.78 17.56 -10.89
C PHE A 162 -20.63 17.19 -12.37
N HIS A 163 -19.86 16.13 -12.67
CA HIS A 163 -19.69 15.67 -14.05
C HIS A 163 -20.96 15.07 -14.67
N LYS A 164 -21.89 14.57 -13.85
CA LYS A 164 -23.21 14.15 -14.33
C LYS A 164 -24.07 15.35 -14.76
N LYS A 165 -23.94 16.51 -14.10
CA LYS A 165 -24.69 17.74 -14.43
C LYS A 165 -24.08 18.49 -15.61
N TYR A 166 -22.74 18.67 -15.64
CA TYR A 166 -22.07 19.53 -16.63
C TYR A 166 -21.19 18.78 -17.65
N GLY A 167 -21.05 17.46 -17.52
CA GLY A 167 -20.17 16.65 -18.36
C GLY A 167 -18.70 16.70 -17.92
N ASN A 168 -17.85 15.96 -18.65
CA ASN A 168 -16.42 15.79 -18.33
C ASN A 168 -15.49 16.83 -19.00
N HIS A 169 -16.03 17.70 -19.85
CA HIS A 169 -15.25 18.59 -20.71
C HIS A 169 -15.76 20.03 -20.61
N ASN A 170 -14.87 20.99 -20.88
CA ASN A 170 -15.18 22.42 -20.93
C ASN A 170 -15.86 22.95 -19.65
N ASN A 171 -15.47 22.40 -18.49
CA ASN A 171 -16.01 22.84 -17.22
C ASN A 171 -15.42 24.20 -16.84
N THR A 172 -16.24 25.10 -16.30
CA THR A 172 -15.82 26.46 -15.91
C THR A 172 -15.97 26.69 -14.42
N ARG A 173 -15.28 27.71 -13.91
CA ARG A 173 -15.41 28.13 -12.51
C ARG A 173 -16.86 28.48 -12.16
N GLU A 174 -17.58 29.13 -13.06
CA GLU A 174 -18.96 29.56 -12.84
C GLU A 174 -19.89 28.36 -12.64
N GLN A 175 -19.70 27.29 -13.41
CA GLN A 175 -20.47 26.04 -13.25
C GLN A 175 -20.19 25.39 -11.89
N LEU A 176 -18.93 25.40 -11.44
CA LEU A 176 -18.55 24.89 -10.13
C LEU A 176 -19.17 25.75 -9.01
N ASP A 177 -19.11 27.08 -9.12
CA ASP A 177 -19.66 27.99 -8.13
C ASP A 177 -21.20 27.87 -8.04
N GLU A 178 -21.88 27.71 -9.18
CA GLU A 178 -23.31 27.39 -9.26
C GLU A 178 -23.61 26.06 -8.55
N PHE A 179 -22.85 25.02 -8.86
CA PHE A 179 -23.02 23.70 -8.23
C PHE A 179 -22.82 23.74 -6.70
N ILE A 180 -21.85 24.50 -6.22
CA ILE A 180 -21.60 24.68 -4.79
C ILE A 180 -22.80 25.34 -4.11
N LYS A 181 -23.36 26.38 -4.72
CA LYS A 181 -24.56 27.08 -4.20
C LYS A 181 -25.76 26.13 -4.18
N ASP A 182 -26.05 25.47 -5.28
CA ASP A 182 -27.17 24.52 -5.39
C ASP A 182 -27.07 23.40 -4.35
N TYR A 183 -25.87 22.85 -4.16
CA TYR A 183 -25.64 21.78 -3.20
C TYR A 183 -25.81 22.25 -1.75
N ALA A 184 -25.36 23.47 -1.44
CA ALA A 184 -25.55 24.07 -0.13
C ALA A 184 -27.03 24.29 0.17
N ASP A 185 -27.82 24.76 -0.79
CA ASP A 185 -29.25 25.03 -0.60
C ASP A 185 -30.06 23.74 -0.49
N THR A 186 -29.73 22.71 -1.28
CA THR A 186 -30.36 21.39 -1.17
C THR A 186 -30.07 20.72 0.18
N ASN A 187 -28.85 20.87 0.71
CA ASN A 187 -28.50 20.34 2.03
C ASN A 187 -29.08 21.14 3.20
N LYS A 188 -29.28 22.45 3.06
CA LYS A 188 -30.00 23.23 4.07
C LYS A 188 -31.45 22.76 4.22
N ILE A 189 -32.12 22.43 3.11
CA ILE A 189 -33.49 21.88 3.13
C ILE A 189 -33.53 20.54 3.88
N ASN A 190 -32.52 19.68 3.68
CA ASN A 190 -32.42 18.38 4.36
C ASN A 190 -32.12 18.49 5.87
N ILE A 191 -31.51 19.59 6.34
CA ILE A 191 -31.29 19.83 7.78
C ILE A 191 -32.54 20.44 8.44
N SER A 192 -33.33 21.26 7.73
CA SER A 192 -34.59 21.82 8.24
C SER A 192 -35.77 20.82 8.25
N GLY A 193 -35.67 19.69 7.53
CA GLY A 193 -36.72 18.66 7.47
C GLY A 193 -36.59 17.52 8.49
N GLY A 194 -35.65 17.62 9.45
CA GLY A 194 -35.30 16.53 10.37
C GLY A 194 -35.25 16.92 11.85
N ALA A 195 -35.99 17.95 12.27
CA ALA A 195 -36.06 18.36 13.67
C ALA A 195 -37.47 18.13 14.25
N GLU A 196 -37.86 16.86 14.41
CA GLU A 196 -38.90 16.48 15.36
C GLU A 196 -38.39 15.45 16.35
N GLN A 197 -38.32 15.93 17.60
CA GLN A 197 -38.43 15.20 18.87
C GLN A 197 -37.31 14.22 19.26
N ASN A 198 -36.38 14.71 20.07
CA ASN A 198 -36.17 14.05 21.36
C ASN A 198 -35.73 15.07 22.43
N THR A 199 -36.58 15.25 23.42
CA THR A 199 -36.33 16.07 24.61
C THR A 199 -35.78 15.17 25.71
N GLY A 200 -34.81 15.69 26.48
CA GLY A 200 -34.47 15.15 27.80
C GLY A 200 -33.22 14.27 27.83
N GLY A 201 -32.13 14.81 28.41
CA GLY A 201 -30.92 14.05 28.67
C GLY A 201 -29.75 14.93 29.10
N GLU A 202 -29.94 15.67 30.19
CA GLU A 202 -28.87 16.34 30.92
C GLU A 202 -27.87 15.29 31.43
N ILE A 203 -26.64 15.28 30.91
CA ILE A 203 -25.49 14.69 31.59
C ILE A 203 -24.35 15.71 31.61
N THR A 204 -24.10 16.19 32.82
CA THR A 204 -22.93 16.94 33.19
C THR A 204 -21.69 16.04 33.23
N GLU A 205 -20.54 16.71 33.14
CA GLU A 205 -19.27 16.36 33.78
C GLU A 205 -18.17 15.57 33.05
N THR A 206 -17.06 16.31 32.92
CA THR A 206 -15.65 15.93 33.15
C THR A 206 -14.82 15.46 31.96
N CYS A 207 -14.21 16.47 31.33
CA CYS A 207 -12.98 16.37 30.56
C CYS A 207 -11.82 15.91 31.46
N ARG A 208 -11.16 14.80 31.12
CA ARG A 208 -9.88 14.38 31.72
C ARG A 208 -8.85 14.16 30.62
N CYS A 209 -8.02 15.16 30.39
CA CYS A 209 -6.77 15.01 29.68
C CYS A 209 -5.82 14.18 30.55
N THR A 210 -5.29 13.08 30.02
CA THR A 210 -4.09 12.43 30.56
C THR A 210 -2.99 12.48 29.51
N GLU A 211 -1.96 13.24 29.86
CA GLU A 211 -0.68 13.35 29.19
C GLU A 211 0.01 11.97 29.17
N VAL A 212 0.52 11.55 28.01
CA VAL A 212 1.44 10.40 27.92
C VAL A 212 2.81 10.93 27.55
N GLY A 213 3.72 10.83 28.52
CA GLY A 213 5.05 11.41 28.52
C GLY A 213 6.01 10.88 27.45
N ALA A 214 6.91 11.78 27.06
CA ALA A 214 8.07 11.55 26.22
C ALA A 214 9.07 10.61 26.91
N ARG A 215 9.59 9.64 26.14
CA ARG A 215 10.64 8.72 26.57
C ARG A 215 11.99 9.18 26.00
N VAL A 216 12.84 9.71 26.87
CA VAL A 216 14.24 10.04 26.59
C VAL A 216 15.03 8.74 26.43
N LYS A 217 15.81 8.63 25.35
CA LYS A 217 16.77 7.54 25.14
C LYS A 217 18.11 7.94 25.78
N SER A 218 18.68 7.02 26.56
CA SER A 218 20.10 7.00 26.90
C SER A 218 20.86 6.17 25.86
#